data_AF-A0A6J4CV87-F1
#
_entry.id   AF-A0A6J4CV87-F1
#
_cell.length_a   1.000
_cell.length_b   1.000
_cell.length_c   1.000
_cell.angle_alpha   90.00
_cell.angle_beta   90.00
_cell.angle_gamma   90.00
#
_symmetry.space_group_name_H-M   'P 1'
#
loop_
_entity.id
_entity.type
_entity.pdbx_description
1 polymer ?
#
loop_
_entity_poly.entity_id
_entity_poly.type
_entity_poly.pdbx_seq_one_letter_code
_entity_poly.pdbx_strand_id
1 'polypeptide(L)'
;MSVLGELAQINRQKRVYKDLVSNKNCANPYLADFLFDISRARQPQTLESIDTWFNTNLNKKQRLAVQKMLGAIDIALVQGPPGTGKTTVIAEAILQFVQRGQSVLLSSQSHEAIDNALERLPNHLSLKVIRLKKTSNESKIAPMLKKMLLGAITVLQKVMPKKF
;
A
#
# COMPACT_ATOMS: atom_id res chain seq x y z
N MET A 1 5.48 -28.31 1.56
CA MET A 1 5.72 -27.03 2.26
C MET A 1 6.82 -27.22 3.28
N SER A 2 7.75 -26.27 3.44
CA SER A 2 8.77 -26.37 4.49
C SER A 2 8.20 -25.80 5.79
N VAL A 3 8.07 -26.66 6.81
CA VAL A 3 7.60 -26.31 8.17
C VAL A 3 8.36 -25.11 8.74
N LEU A 4 9.64 -24.97 8.40
CA LEU A 4 10.50 -23.84 8.77
C LEU A 4 10.00 -22.51 8.20
N GLY A 5 9.47 -22.50 6.97
CA GLY A 5 8.95 -21.30 6.33
C GLY A 5 7.68 -20.77 7.00
N GLU A 6 6.78 -21.68 7.39
CA GLU A 6 5.56 -21.35 8.13
C GLU A 6 5.87 -20.85 9.55
N LEU A 7 6.79 -21.51 10.25
CA LEU A 7 7.27 -21.08 11.57
C LEU A 7 7.88 -19.67 11.52
N ALA A 8 8.72 -19.38 10.52
CA ALA A 8 9.29 -18.05 10.34
C ALA A 8 8.21 -16.98 10.13
N GLN A 9 7.16 -17.30 9.36
CA GLN A 9 6.04 -16.39 9.13
C GLN A 9 5.25 -16.13 10.42
N ILE A 10 4.93 -17.17 11.19
CA ILE A 10 4.22 -17.05 12.46
C ILE A 10 5.03 -16.20 13.43
N ASN A 11 6.34 -16.44 13.54
CA ASN A 11 7.21 -15.68 14.42
C ASN A 11 7.29 -14.20 14.04
N ARG A 12 7.32 -13.89 12.73
CA ARG A 12 7.26 -12.51 12.23
C ARG A 12 5.94 -11.84 12.58
N GLN A 13 4.80 -12.51 12.37
CA GLN A 13 3.49 -11.96 12.71
C GLN A 13 3.35 -11.71 14.21
N LYS A 14 3.78 -12.65 15.05
CA LYS A 14 3.80 -12.49 16.51
C LYS A 14 4.65 -11.30 16.96
N ARG A 15 5.82 -11.10 16.35
CA ARG A 15 6.68 -9.94 16.64
C ARG A 15 6.01 -8.63 16.26
N VAL A 16 5.50 -8.52 15.03
CA VAL A 16 4.82 -7.30 14.55
C VAL A 16 3.61 -6.97 15.40
N TYR A 17 2.83 -7.98 15.83
CA TYR A 17 1.72 -7.77 16.74
C TYR A 17 2.17 -7.18 18.08
N LYS A 18 3.23 -7.73 18.71
CA LYS A 18 3.78 -7.19 19.96
C LYS A 18 4.30 -5.76 19.78
N ASP A 19 5.02 -5.50 18.70
CA ASP A 19 5.54 -4.17 18.36
C ASP A 19 4.39 -3.16 18.18
N LEU A 20 3.34 -3.54 17.45
CA LEU A 20 2.16 -2.71 17.24
C LEU A 20 1.43 -2.38 18.55
N VAL A 21 1.11 -3.39 19.37
CA VAL A 21 0.37 -3.18 20.63
C VAL A 21 1.20 -2.42 21.67
N SER A 22 2.52 -2.58 21.67
CA SER A 22 3.41 -1.84 22.57
C SER A 22 3.90 -0.50 22.01
N ASN A 23 3.42 -0.12 20.82
CA ASN A 23 3.85 1.06 20.08
C ASN A 23 5.38 1.17 19.90
N LYS A 24 6.05 0.03 19.76
CA LYS A 24 7.50 -0.06 19.53
C LYS A 24 7.75 -0.26 18.03
N ASN A 25 8.80 0.39 17.51
CA ASN A 25 9.23 0.25 16.10
C ASN A 25 8.13 0.54 15.05
N CYS A 26 7.13 1.34 15.39
CA CYS A 26 6.04 1.75 14.50
C CYS A 26 6.25 3.20 14.04
N ALA A 27 6.14 3.45 12.73
CA ALA A 27 6.33 4.79 12.17
C ALA A 27 5.17 5.74 12.53
N ASN A 28 3.94 5.23 12.57
CA ASN A 28 2.78 5.95 13.05
C ASN A 28 2.44 5.46 14.47
N PRO A 29 2.60 6.31 15.51
CA PRO A 29 2.38 5.90 16.89
C PRO A 29 0.90 5.67 17.24
N TYR A 30 -0.03 6.11 16.39
CA TYR A 30 -1.48 5.96 16.59
C TYR A 30 -2.06 4.79 15.77
N LEU A 31 -1.22 4.06 15.01
CA LEU A 31 -1.70 2.98 14.12
C LEU A 31 -2.50 1.93 14.88
N ALA A 32 -2.05 1.52 16.07
CA ALA A 32 -2.75 0.53 16.87
C ALA A 32 -4.13 1.03 17.32
N ASP A 33 -4.27 2.32 17.64
CA ASP A 33 -5.51 2.91 18.12
C ASP A 33 -6.63 2.75 17.08
N PHE A 34 -6.42 3.27 15.87
CA PHE A 34 -7.47 3.26 14.85
C PHE A 34 -7.58 1.93 14.09
N LEU A 35 -6.55 1.08 14.12
CA LEU A 35 -6.62 -0.24 13.49
C LEU A 35 -7.47 -1.22 14.31
N PHE A 36 -7.42 -1.14 15.64
CA PHE A 36 -8.22 -1.99 16.53
C PHE A 36 -9.54 -1.34 16.97
N ASP A 37 -9.63 -0.01 16.90
CA ASP A 37 -10.85 0.75 17.18
C ASP A 37 -11.02 1.88 16.15
N ILE A 38 -11.74 1.60 15.07
CA ILE A 38 -11.90 2.54 13.95
C ILE A 38 -12.56 3.86 14.35
N SER A 39 -13.27 3.90 15.50
CA SER A 39 -13.86 5.15 16.01
C SER A 39 -12.81 6.20 16.40
N ARG A 40 -11.56 5.76 16.63
CA ARG A 40 -10.42 6.63 16.92
C ARG A 40 -9.77 7.23 15.67
N ALA A 41 -10.15 6.78 14.47
CA ALA A 41 -9.65 7.36 13.23
C ALA A 41 -10.17 8.79 13.05
N ARG A 42 -9.28 9.72 12.69
CA ARG A 42 -9.66 11.08 12.34
C ARG A 42 -10.42 11.08 11.03
N GLN A 43 -11.53 11.80 11.00
CA GLN A 43 -12.29 12.01 9.78
C GLN A 43 -11.69 13.15 8.96
N PRO A 44 -11.59 12.99 7.63
CA PRO A 44 -11.20 14.11 6.77
C PRO A 44 -12.26 15.21 6.84
N GLN A 45 -11.83 16.46 6.99
CA GLN A 45 -12.74 17.61 7.02
C GLN A 45 -13.21 18.01 5.62
N THR A 46 -12.40 17.73 4.60
CA THR A 46 -12.66 18.09 3.20
C THR A 46 -12.32 16.95 2.26
N LEU A 47 -12.97 16.93 1.10
CA LEU A 47 -12.54 16.09 -0.02
C LEU A 47 -11.41 16.79 -0.75
N GLU A 48 -10.35 16.06 -1.06
CA GLU A 48 -9.25 16.57 -1.87
C GLU A 48 -9.73 16.92 -3.28
N SER A 49 -9.36 18.11 -3.74
CA SER A 49 -9.52 18.50 -5.13
C SER A 49 -8.43 17.86 -5.99
N ILE A 50 -8.82 17.41 -7.18
CA ILE A 50 -7.91 16.85 -8.18
C ILE A 50 -8.19 17.58 -9.49
N ASP A 51 -7.23 18.40 -9.89
CA ASP A 51 -7.33 19.21 -11.11
C ASP A 51 -7.13 18.35 -12.36
N THR A 52 -6.15 17.45 -12.31
CA THR A 52 -5.77 16.58 -13.42
C THR A 52 -5.91 15.11 -13.04
N TRP A 53 -6.71 14.39 -13.80
CA TRP A 53 -6.89 12.95 -13.66
C TRP A 53 -6.03 12.22 -14.69
N PHE A 54 -5.29 11.20 -14.27
CA PHE A 54 -4.48 10.41 -15.20
C PHE A 54 -5.38 9.47 -16.01
N ASN A 55 -6.41 8.92 -15.40
CA ASN A 55 -7.46 8.16 -16.08
C ASN A 55 -8.75 8.98 -16.21
N THR A 56 -9.02 9.47 -17.42
CA THR A 56 -10.22 10.26 -17.73
C THR A 56 -11.52 9.44 -17.70
N ASN A 57 -11.43 8.11 -17.82
CA ASN A 57 -12.57 7.19 -17.87
C ASN A 57 -13.11 6.76 -16.49
N LEU A 58 -12.61 7.35 -15.39
CA LEU A 58 -13.13 7.06 -14.06
C LEU A 58 -14.54 7.61 -13.88
N ASN A 59 -15.44 6.77 -13.40
CA ASN A 59 -16.79 7.19 -13.04
C ASN A 59 -16.82 8.00 -11.72
N LYS A 60 -17.96 8.65 -11.44
CA LYS A 60 -18.12 9.51 -10.24
C LYS A 60 -17.78 8.80 -8.92
N LYS A 61 -18.16 7.52 -8.76
CA LYS A 61 -17.88 6.75 -7.53
C LYS A 61 -16.40 6.42 -7.38
N GLN A 62 -15.73 6.09 -8.48
CA GLN A 62 -14.29 5.83 -8.51
C GLN A 62 -13.49 7.10 -8.21
N ARG A 63 -13.86 8.24 -8.81
CA ARG A 63 -13.26 9.55 -8.51
C ARG A 63 -13.42 9.91 -7.04
N LEU A 64 -14.63 9.77 -6.49
CA LEU A 64 -14.90 10.00 -5.07
C LEU A 64 -14.04 9.10 -4.18
N ALA A 65 -13.82 7.83 -4.55
CA ALA A 65 -12.95 6.93 -3.80
C ALA A 65 -11.51 7.44 -3.77
N VAL A 66 -10.96 7.89 -4.91
CA VAL A 66 -9.61 8.48 -4.98
C VAL A 66 -9.52 9.74 -4.12
N GLN A 67 -10.49 10.65 -4.21
CA GLN A 67 -10.51 11.88 -3.40
C GLN A 67 -10.55 11.57 -1.89
N LYS A 68 -11.35 10.58 -1.48
CA LYS A 68 -11.39 10.11 -0.09
C LYS A 68 -10.07 9.48 0.35
N MET A 69 -9.39 8.73 -0.52
CA MET A 69 -8.08 8.15 -0.21
C MET A 69 -7.03 9.24 0.00
N LEU A 70 -7.02 10.28 -0.84
CA LEU A 70 -6.06 11.39 -0.72
C LEU A 70 -6.29 12.25 0.52
N GLY A 71 -7.55 12.47 0.90
CA GLY A 71 -7.89 13.24 2.10
C GLY A 71 -7.80 12.45 3.41
N ALA A 72 -7.68 11.13 3.35
CA ALA A 72 -7.67 10.29 4.54
C ALA A 72 -6.43 10.56 5.40
N ILE A 73 -6.68 10.96 6.64
CA ILE A 73 -5.62 11.32 7.59
C ILE A 73 -4.99 10.06 8.21
N ASP A 74 -5.83 9.10 8.61
CA ASP A 74 -5.38 7.88 9.29
C ASP A 74 -5.55 6.62 8.43
N ILE A 75 -6.77 6.40 7.92
CA ILE A 75 -7.09 5.21 7.12
C ILE A 75 -8.26 5.47 6.17
N ALA A 76 -8.22 4.87 4.98
CA ALA A 76 -9.33 4.82 4.04
C ALA A 76 -9.68 3.36 3.72
N LEU A 77 -10.96 3.02 3.79
CA LEU A 77 -11.48 1.74 3.33
C LEU A 77 -12.26 1.94 2.02
N VAL A 78 -11.79 1.31 0.95
CA VAL A 78 -12.47 1.32 -0.35
C VAL A 78 -13.00 -0.07 -0.64
N GLN A 79 -14.32 -0.20 -0.70
CA GLN A 79 -15.01 -1.45 -1.02
C GLN A 79 -15.67 -1.39 -2.39
N GLY A 80 -15.59 -2.48 -3.15
CA GLY A 80 -16.28 -2.61 -4.44
C GLY A 80 -16.53 -4.08 -4.80
N PRO A 81 -17.71 -4.43 -5.34
CA PRO A 81 -17.99 -5.75 -5.90
C PRO A 81 -16.95 -6.22 -6.94
N PRO A 82 -16.95 -7.51 -7.32
CA PRO A 82 -16.13 -7.99 -8.44
C PRO A 82 -16.38 -7.17 -9.71
N GLY A 83 -15.32 -6.88 -10.48
CA GLY A 83 -15.45 -6.14 -11.75
C GLY A 83 -15.59 -4.61 -11.65
N THR A 84 -15.74 -3.99 -10.47
CA THR A 84 -15.98 -2.53 -10.35
C THR A 84 -14.73 -1.64 -10.51
N GLY A 85 -13.64 -2.18 -11.07
CA GLY A 85 -12.42 -1.41 -11.34
C GLY A 85 -11.64 -0.97 -10.09
N LYS A 86 -11.66 -1.73 -8.99
CA LYS A 86 -10.88 -1.42 -7.76
C LYS A 86 -9.40 -1.19 -8.07
N THR A 87 -8.82 -2.03 -8.92
CA THR A 87 -7.42 -1.90 -9.31
C THR A 87 -7.16 -0.61 -10.11
N THR A 88 -8.14 -0.15 -10.89
CA THR A 88 -8.08 1.13 -11.58
C THR A 88 -8.09 2.31 -10.59
N VAL A 89 -8.90 2.22 -9.53
CA VAL A 89 -8.90 3.22 -8.43
C VAL A 89 -7.55 3.24 -7.71
N ILE A 90 -6.97 2.07 -7.42
CA ILE A 90 -5.65 1.95 -6.79
C ILE A 90 -4.58 2.60 -7.68
N ALA A 91 -4.57 2.30 -8.98
CA ALA A 91 -3.60 2.86 -9.92
C ALA A 91 -3.70 4.40 -9.97
N GLU A 92 -4.91 4.95 -10.10
CA GLU A 92 -5.10 6.41 -10.06
C GLU A 92 -4.61 7.02 -8.74
N ALA A 93 -4.99 6.44 -7.59
CA ALA A 93 -4.58 6.96 -6.30
C ALA A 93 -3.05 6.96 -6.14
N ILE A 94 -2.36 5.91 -6.58
CA ILE A 94 -0.89 5.85 -6.60
C ILE A 94 -0.30 7.01 -7.40
N LEU A 95 -0.81 7.25 -8.61
CA LEU A 95 -0.33 8.35 -9.47
C LEU A 95 -0.55 9.70 -8.81
N GLN A 96 -1.71 9.90 -8.19
CA GLN A 96 -2.07 11.11 -7.47
C GLN A 96 -1.16 11.37 -6.24
N PHE A 97 -0.80 10.34 -5.48
CA PHE A 97 0.16 10.45 -4.38
C PHE A 97 1.57 10.78 -4.90
N VAL A 98 2.03 10.10 -5.95
CA VAL A 98 3.36 10.35 -6.53
C VAL A 98 3.47 11.74 -7.15
N GLN A 99 2.42 12.23 -7.82
CA GLN A 99 2.37 13.59 -8.37
C GLN A 99 2.52 14.65 -7.27
N ARG A 100 2.03 14.37 -6.05
CA ARG A 100 2.19 15.21 -4.86
C ARG A 100 3.57 15.04 -4.17
N GLY A 101 4.50 14.32 -4.80
CA GLY A 101 5.85 14.08 -4.28
C GLY A 101 5.92 13.04 -3.15
N GLN A 102 4.84 12.30 -2.89
CA GLN A 102 4.79 11.31 -1.82
C GLN A 102 5.30 9.94 -2.29
N SER A 103 5.94 9.21 -1.39
CA SER A 103 6.34 7.82 -1.61
C SER A 103 5.19 6.88 -1.27
N VAL A 104 4.92 5.89 -2.12
CA VAL A 104 3.80 4.95 -1.91
C VAL A 104 4.33 3.55 -1.65
N LEU A 105 3.84 2.90 -0.58
CA LEU A 105 4.05 1.48 -0.35
C LEU A 105 2.83 0.68 -0.83
N LEU A 106 2.99 -0.11 -1.89
CA LEU A 106 1.96 -1.05 -2.35
C LEU A 106 2.28 -2.45 -1.80
N SER A 107 1.30 -3.09 -1.15
CA SER A 107 1.45 -4.46 -0.64
C SER A 107 0.18 -5.28 -0.86
N SER A 108 0.34 -6.58 -1.07
CA SER A 108 -0.76 -7.55 -1.14
C SER A 108 -0.30 -8.94 -0.69
N GLN A 109 -1.28 -9.78 -0.36
CA GLN A 109 -1.07 -11.19 -0.08
C GLN A 109 -0.85 -12.03 -1.35
N SER A 110 -1.37 -11.57 -2.50
CA SER A 110 -1.21 -12.24 -3.81
C SER A 110 -0.23 -11.48 -4.70
N HIS A 111 0.64 -12.23 -5.40
CA HIS A 111 1.54 -11.68 -6.42
C HIS A 111 0.75 -11.08 -7.59
N GLU A 112 -0.26 -11.79 -8.06
CA GLU A 112 -1.10 -11.36 -9.18
C GLU A 112 -1.81 -10.03 -8.88
N ALA A 113 -2.22 -9.79 -7.63
CA ALA A 113 -2.85 -8.53 -7.26
C ALA A 113 -1.89 -7.32 -7.36
N ILE A 114 -0.61 -7.54 -7.05
CA ILE A 114 0.43 -6.52 -7.21
C ILE A 114 0.70 -6.29 -8.70
N ASP A 115 0.89 -7.36 -9.46
CA ASP A 115 1.20 -7.30 -10.89
C ASP A 115 0.07 -6.60 -11.65
N ASN A 116 -1.18 -7.00 -11.40
CA ASN A 116 -2.38 -6.35 -11.94
C ASN A 116 -2.47 -4.85 -11.61
N ALA A 117 -1.99 -4.42 -10.44
CA ALA A 117 -1.97 -3.01 -10.07
C ALA A 117 -0.87 -2.24 -10.80
N LEU A 118 0.32 -2.85 -10.93
CA LEU A 118 1.45 -2.24 -11.63
C LEU A 118 1.22 -2.14 -13.14
N GLU A 119 0.60 -3.15 -13.77
CA GLU A 119 0.25 -3.12 -15.20
C GLU A 119 -0.73 -2.01 -15.57
N ARG A 120 -1.51 -1.53 -14.59
CA ARG A 120 -2.43 -0.41 -14.77
C ARG A 120 -1.77 0.96 -14.62
N LEU A 121 -0.52 1.01 -14.16
CA LEU A 121 0.24 2.26 -14.09
C LEU A 121 0.79 2.57 -15.49
N PRO A 122 0.55 3.77 -16.03
CA PRO A 122 1.17 4.18 -17.27
C PRO A 122 2.69 4.25 -17.09
N ASN A 123 3.44 4.04 -18.18
CA ASN A 123 4.88 4.27 -18.24
C ASN A 123 5.17 5.78 -18.19
N HIS A 124 4.93 6.41 -17.04
CA HIS A 124 5.20 7.83 -16.84
C HIS A 124 6.65 8.01 -16.37
N LEU A 125 7.39 8.95 -16.97
CA LEU A 125 8.82 9.17 -16.69
C LEU A 125 9.14 9.47 -15.20
N SER A 126 8.16 9.93 -14.44
CA SER A 126 8.32 10.25 -13.01
C SER A 126 8.13 9.05 -12.07
N LEU A 127 7.58 7.92 -12.54
CA LEU A 127 7.31 6.75 -11.69
C LEU A 127 8.53 5.86 -11.58
N LYS A 128 9.19 5.89 -10.42
CA LYS A 128 10.23 4.92 -10.08
C LYS A 128 9.64 3.82 -9.21
N VAL A 129 9.52 2.62 -9.76
CA VAL A 129 8.98 1.45 -9.06
C VAL A 129 10.12 0.55 -8.56
N ILE A 130 10.13 0.27 -7.25
CA ILE A 130 11.08 -0.66 -6.62
C ILE A 130 10.31 -1.89 -6.14
N ARG A 131 10.57 -3.06 -6.73
CA ARG A 131 9.96 -4.32 -6.31
C ARG A 131 10.87 -5.08 -5.36
N LEU A 132 10.39 -5.24 -4.13
CA LEU A 132 11.07 -6.01 -3.10
C LEU A 132 10.59 -7.47 -3.13
N LYS A 133 11.51 -8.35 -3.50
CA LYS A 133 11.34 -9.81 -3.41
C LYS A 133 12.12 -10.32 -2.20
N LYS A 134 11.61 -11.40 -1.59
CA LYS A 134 12.33 -12.09 -0.50
C LYS A 134 13.57 -12.76 -1.08
N THR A 135 14.73 -12.14 -0.89
CA THR A 135 16.05 -12.71 -1.20
C THR A 135 16.73 -13.09 0.11
N SER A 136 17.61 -14.09 0.09
CA SER A 136 18.35 -14.61 1.27
C SER A 136 19.23 -13.58 2.01
N ASN A 137 19.39 -12.36 1.48
CA ASN A 137 20.20 -11.28 2.06
C ASN A 137 19.35 -10.05 2.44
N GLU A 138 18.58 -10.16 3.52
CA GLU A 138 17.69 -9.08 4.03
C GLU A 138 18.45 -7.88 4.62
N SER A 139 19.74 -8.03 5.00
CA SER A 139 20.50 -7.03 5.76
C SER A 139 20.97 -5.79 4.96
N LYS A 140 20.99 -5.86 3.62
CA LYS A 140 21.47 -4.75 2.76
C LYS A 140 20.35 -3.86 2.19
N ILE A 141 19.09 -4.26 2.36
CA ILE A 141 17.96 -3.63 1.65
C ILE A 141 17.53 -2.31 2.33
N ALA A 142 17.57 -2.24 3.66
CA ALA A 142 17.05 -1.10 4.42
C ALA A 142 17.80 0.24 4.17
N PRO A 143 19.16 0.28 4.09
CA PRO A 143 19.87 1.53 3.78
C PRO A 143 19.70 1.98 2.33
N MET A 144 19.60 1.02 1.39
CA MET A 144 19.47 1.29 -0.05
C MET A 144 18.11 1.90 -0.39
N LEU A 145 17.05 1.42 0.26
CA LEU A 145 15.69 1.97 0.09
C LEU A 145 15.60 3.43 0.53
N LYS A 146 16.18 3.82 1.67
CA LYS A 146 16.16 5.21 2.15
C LYS A 146 16.70 6.22 1.14
N LYS A 147 17.69 5.83 0.32
CA LYS A 147 18.31 6.71 -0.68
C LYS A 147 17.51 6.81 -1.99
N MET A 148 16.67 5.81 -2.30
CA MET A 148 15.89 5.75 -3.55
C MET A 148 14.43 6.23 -3.40
N LEU A 149 13.98 6.52 -2.18
CA LEU A 149 12.55 6.68 -1.85
C LEU A 149 11.90 8.05 -2.15
N LEU A 150 12.64 9.08 -2.59
CA LEU A 150 11.99 10.33 -2.99
C LEU A 150 11.19 10.12 -4.28
N GLY A 151 9.86 10.21 -4.18
CA GLY A 151 8.92 10.03 -5.30
C GLY A 151 8.81 8.59 -5.84
N ALA A 152 9.20 7.58 -5.05
CA ALA A 152 9.20 6.19 -5.50
C ALA A 152 8.00 5.40 -4.97
N ILE A 153 7.52 4.47 -5.79
CA ILE A 153 6.59 3.41 -5.37
C ILE A 153 7.43 2.23 -4.92
N THR A 154 7.37 1.90 -3.64
CA THR A 154 7.93 0.66 -3.12
C THR A 154 6.84 -0.41 -3.13
N VAL A 155 7.16 -1.57 -3.67
CA VAL A 155 6.22 -2.68 -3.78
C VAL A 155 6.74 -3.83 -2.93
N LEU A 156 5.97 -4.24 -1.92
CA LEU A 156 6.30 -5.37 -1.06
C LEU A 156 5.52 -6.62 -1.45
N GLN A 157 6.26 -7.68 -1.80
CA GLN A 157 5.73 -9.00 -2.13
C GLN A 157 5.75 -9.94 -0.92
N LYS A 158 4.60 -10.55 -0.59
CA LYS A 158 4.51 -11.67 0.37
C LYS A 158 4.48 -12.99 -0.40
N VAL A 159 5.50 -13.84 -0.27
CA VAL A 159 5.48 -15.20 -0.82
C VAL A 159 4.58 -16.06 0.07
N MET A 160 3.41 -16.47 -0.42
CA MET A 160 2.68 -17.61 0.15
C MET A 160 3.06 -18.88 -0.62
N PRO A 161 3.24 -20.02 0.06
CA PRO A 161 3.33 -21.30 -0.64
C PRO A 161 2.01 -21.53 -1.40
N LYS A 162 2.10 -21.86 -2.70
CA LYS A 162 0.94 -22.23 -3.51
C LYS A 162 0.27 -23.45 -2.86
N LYS A 163 -1.02 -23.34 -2.55
CA LYS A 163 -1.87 -24.52 -2.31
C LYS A 163 -2.14 -25.14 -3.68
N PHE A 164 -1.70 -26.38 -3.87
CA PHE A 164 -2.25 -27.31 -4.86
C PHE A 164 -3.08 -28.31 -4.09
#